data_AF-A0AAV4CY27-F1
#
_entry.id   AF-A0AAV4CY27-F1
#
_cell.length_a   1.000
_cell.length_b   1.000
_cell.length_c   1.000
_cell.angle_alpha   90.00
_cell.angle_beta   90.00
_cell.angle_gamma   90.00
#
_symmetry.space_group_name_H-M   'P 1'
#
loop_
_entity.id
_entity.type
_entity.pdbx_description
1 polymer ?
#
loop_
_entity_poly.entity_id
_entity_poly.type
_entity_poly.pdbx_seq_one_letter_code
_entity_poly.pdbx_strand_id
1 'polypeptide(L)'
;MSGNSSDRGSRLPSHRSGVRISVPAKSVFQWNSPLCPPSTKWFEFDCSSKDNLPAVQFIINGEKLSLTSDDYVVKVDGRCLSGFIAKRGMTRDGQRFWRLGNVFMRGFYTQFDKGNRRIGFAKPTY
;
A
#
# COMPACT_ATOMS: atom_id res chain seq x y z
N MET A 1 -29.98 7.66 36.54
CA MET A 1 -30.31 7.93 35.12
C MET A 1 -29.03 7.86 34.32
N SER A 2 -29.09 7.07 33.25
CA SER A 2 -27.98 6.57 32.43
C SER A 2 -27.35 7.67 31.58
N GLY A 3 -26.02 7.68 31.49
CA GLY A 3 -25.25 8.53 30.58
C GLY A 3 -24.13 7.70 29.95
N ASN A 4 -24.45 7.00 28.86
CA ASN A 4 -23.54 6.13 28.12
C ASN A 4 -22.52 6.98 27.34
N SER A 5 -21.23 6.93 27.70
CA SER A 5 -20.14 7.49 26.89
C SER A 5 -19.61 6.45 25.90
N SER A 6 -20.42 6.11 24.91
CA SER A 6 -19.96 5.40 23.71
C SER A 6 -19.73 6.42 22.61
N ASP A 7 -18.54 7.03 22.62
CA ASP A 7 -18.01 7.67 21.41
C ASP A 7 -16.50 7.48 21.35
N ARG A 8 -16.08 6.20 21.29
CA ARG A 8 -14.75 5.85 20.80
C ARG A 8 -14.78 6.03 19.28
N GLY A 9 -14.62 7.27 18.84
CA GLY A 9 -14.35 7.57 17.44
C GLY A 9 -13.21 6.69 16.94
N SER A 10 -13.53 5.81 16.01
CA SER A 10 -12.63 4.87 15.35
C SER A 10 -11.54 5.67 14.62
N ARG A 11 -10.40 5.85 15.29
CA ARG A 11 -9.19 6.41 14.68
C ARG A 11 -8.61 5.39 13.70
N LEU A 12 -9.16 5.34 12.48
CA LEU A 12 -8.41 4.95 11.29
C LEU A 12 -7.05 5.65 11.34
N PRO A 13 -5.92 4.99 10.95
CA PRO A 13 -4.57 5.44 11.21
C PRO A 13 -4.41 6.93 10.93
N SER A 14 -4.48 7.70 12.02
CA SER A 14 -4.37 9.15 12.05
C SER A 14 -3.01 9.51 11.47
N HIS A 15 -3.02 10.22 10.34
CA HIS A 15 -1.97 11.13 9.88
C HIS A 15 -0.49 10.69 9.95
N ARG A 16 -0.18 9.39 10.11
CA ARG A 16 1.17 8.87 9.87
C ARG A 16 1.36 8.78 8.36
N SER A 17 1.91 9.85 7.80
CA SER A 17 2.58 9.85 6.52
C SER A 17 3.58 8.68 6.49
N GLY A 18 3.27 7.58 5.79
CA GLY A 18 4.31 6.54 5.59
C GLY A 18 3.87 5.23 4.95
N VAL A 19 2.74 4.64 5.31
CA VAL A 19 2.49 3.22 4.99
C VAL A 19 1.67 3.04 3.71
N ARG A 20 2.21 3.38 2.53
CA ARG A 20 1.46 3.27 1.26
C ARG A 20 2.35 3.00 0.04
N ILE A 21 1.81 2.29 -0.95
CA ILE A 21 2.30 2.29 -2.34
C ILE A 21 1.32 3.11 -3.16
N SER A 22 1.78 4.22 -3.73
CA SER A 22 0.93 5.05 -4.61
C SER A 22 1.23 4.74 -6.05
N VAL A 23 0.18 4.47 -6.82
CA VAL A 23 0.32 3.94 -8.17
C VAL A 23 -0.60 4.69 -9.13
N PRO A 24 -0.33 4.67 -10.44
CA PRO A 24 -1.19 5.36 -11.40
C PRO A 24 -2.62 4.79 -11.38
N ALA A 25 -3.62 5.68 -11.36
CA ALA A 25 -5.02 5.27 -11.20
C ALA A 25 -5.46 4.18 -12.20
N LYS A 26 -5.03 4.26 -13.48
CA LYS A 26 -5.34 3.23 -14.50
C LYS A 26 -4.84 1.83 -14.11
N SER A 27 -3.68 1.74 -13.44
CA SER A 27 -3.11 0.49 -12.96
C SER A 27 -3.82 -0.04 -11.72
N VAL A 28 -4.41 0.81 -10.88
CA VAL A 28 -5.20 0.38 -9.70
C VAL A 28 -6.55 -0.18 -10.09
N PHE A 29 -7.23 0.48 -11.03
CA PHE A 29 -8.58 0.09 -11.43
C PHE A 29 -8.62 -1.30 -12.08
N GLN A 30 -7.51 -1.76 -12.66
CA GLN A 30 -7.39 -3.13 -13.18
C GLN A 30 -7.29 -4.20 -12.07
N TRP A 31 -6.83 -3.84 -10.86
CA TRP A 31 -6.65 -4.76 -9.72
C TRP A 31 -7.79 -4.68 -8.69
N ASN A 32 -8.43 -3.51 -8.57
CA ASN A 32 -9.43 -3.22 -7.54
C ASN A 32 -10.83 -2.94 -8.12
N SER A 33 -11.19 -3.57 -9.24
CA SER A 33 -12.37 -3.20 -10.05
C SER A 33 -13.74 -3.15 -9.32
N PRO A 34 -14.00 -3.84 -8.17
CA PRO A 34 -15.25 -3.61 -7.43
C PRO A 34 -15.16 -2.56 -6.29
N LEU A 35 -14.02 -1.91 -6.05
CA LEU A 35 -13.85 -1.02 -4.88
C LEU A 35 -13.91 0.47 -5.26
N CYS A 36 -15.06 1.04 -4.92
CA CYS A 36 -15.64 2.37 -5.18
C CYS A 36 -14.88 3.59 -4.58
N PRO A 37 -15.10 4.83 -5.07
CA PRO A 37 -14.97 6.06 -4.26
C PRO A 37 -16.26 6.92 -4.29
N PRO A 38 -16.62 7.65 -3.19
CA PRO A 38 -15.90 8.90 -2.88
C PRO A 38 -15.63 9.23 -1.39
N SER A 39 -15.93 8.37 -0.41
CA SER A 39 -15.76 8.71 1.02
C SER A 39 -14.45 8.20 1.66
N THR A 40 -13.80 7.16 1.11
CA THR A 40 -12.59 6.57 1.70
C THR A 40 -11.39 6.68 0.77
N LYS A 41 -10.26 7.15 1.32
CA LYS A 41 -8.94 7.23 0.66
C LYS A 41 -8.30 5.85 0.43
N TRP A 42 -8.92 4.79 0.94
CA TRP A 42 -8.34 3.47 1.16
C TRP A 42 -9.22 2.41 0.55
N PHE A 43 -8.63 1.32 0.06
CA PHE A 43 -9.37 0.15 -0.37
C PHE A 43 -9.52 -0.81 0.82
N GLU A 44 -10.71 -0.81 1.41
CA GLU A 44 -11.11 -1.69 2.52
C GLU A 44 -11.80 -2.94 1.98
N PHE A 45 -11.54 -4.10 2.60
CA PHE A 45 -12.13 -5.38 2.23
C PHE A 45 -12.15 -6.34 3.42
N ASP A 46 -12.89 -7.45 3.29
CA ASP A 46 -12.98 -8.48 4.33
C ASP A 46 -11.65 -9.24 4.44
N CYS A 47 -11.08 -9.27 5.65
CA CYS A 47 -9.85 -9.98 5.95
C CYS A 47 -9.89 -11.48 5.64
N SER A 48 -11.07 -12.12 5.61
CA SER A 48 -11.22 -13.52 5.21
C SER A 48 -10.73 -13.78 3.78
N SER A 49 -10.80 -12.77 2.91
CA SER A 49 -10.39 -12.85 1.50
C SER A 49 -8.90 -12.57 1.27
N LYS A 50 -8.15 -12.21 2.31
CA LYS A 50 -6.74 -11.78 2.19
C LYS A 50 -5.88 -12.81 1.45
N ASP A 51 -6.05 -14.09 1.75
CA ASP A 51 -5.21 -15.16 1.21
C ASP A 51 -5.54 -15.47 -0.26
N ASN A 52 -6.68 -14.97 -0.76
CA ASN A 52 -7.06 -15.07 -2.17
C ASN A 52 -6.48 -13.94 -3.04
N LEU A 53 -5.84 -12.94 -2.43
CA LEU A 53 -5.30 -11.81 -3.17
C LEU A 53 -4.00 -12.20 -3.89
N PRO A 54 -3.82 -11.76 -5.15
CA PRO A 54 -2.64 -12.13 -5.93
C PRO A 54 -1.37 -11.48 -5.38
N ALA A 55 -0.23 -12.12 -5.64
CA ALA A 55 1.06 -11.48 -5.45
C ALA A 55 1.22 -10.32 -6.47
N VAL A 56 1.81 -9.21 -6.03
CA VAL A 56 2.11 -8.06 -6.88
C VAL A 56 3.59 -8.04 -7.20
N GLN A 57 3.94 -8.09 -8.48
CA GLN A 57 5.33 -8.10 -8.94
C GLN A 57 5.76 -6.74 -9.48
N PHE A 58 6.87 -6.23 -8.97
CA PHE A 58 7.57 -5.07 -9.49
C PHE A 58 8.79 -5.54 -10.27
N ILE A 59 8.99 -4.99 -11.46
CA ILE A 59 10.21 -5.21 -12.24
C ILE A 59 11.06 -3.97 -12.12
N ILE A 60 12.20 -4.07 -11.43
CA ILE A 60 13.13 -2.97 -11.20
C ILE A 60 14.51 -3.41 -11.69
N ASN A 61 15.06 -2.70 -12.68
CA ASN A 61 16.35 -3.05 -13.29
C ASN A 61 16.43 -4.52 -13.79
N GLY A 62 15.34 -5.04 -14.34
CA GLY A 62 15.25 -6.43 -14.81
C GLY A 62 14.94 -7.46 -13.71
N GLU A 63 15.10 -7.10 -12.44
CA GLU A 63 14.85 -7.99 -11.31
C GLU A 63 13.38 -7.98 -10.87
N LYS A 64 12.87 -9.17 -10.53
CA LYS A 64 11.48 -9.38 -10.11
C LYS A 64 11.37 -9.33 -8.59
N LEU A 65 10.73 -8.28 -8.08
CA LEU A 65 10.44 -8.06 -6.67
C LEU A 65 8.95 -8.29 -6.41
N SER A 66 8.60 -9.43 -5.82
CA SER A 66 7.20 -9.79 -5.53
C SER A 66 6.81 -9.51 -4.09
N LEU A 67 5.68 -8.83 -3.89
CA LEU A 67 4.99 -8.68 -2.60
C LEU A 67 3.81 -9.65 -2.52
N THR A 68 3.69 -10.40 -1.43
CA THR A 68 2.51 -11.23 -1.13
C THR A 68 1.43 -10.40 -0.45
N SER A 69 0.23 -10.97 -0.30
CA SER A 69 -0.86 -10.32 0.44
C SER A 69 -0.48 -10.02 1.90
N ASP A 70 0.40 -10.81 2.52
CA ASP A 70 0.97 -10.51 3.84
C ASP A 70 1.76 -9.21 3.86
N ASP A 71 2.49 -8.92 2.78
CA ASP A 71 3.34 -7.74 2.71
C ASP A 71 2.55 -6.45 2.51
N TYR A 72 1.50 -6.49 1.68
CA TYR A 72 0.77 -5.29 1.27
C TYR A 72 -0.58 -5.07 1.94
N VAL A 73 -1.11 -6.03 2.69
CA VAL A 73 -2.37 -5.85 3.43
C VAL A 73 -2.10 -5.35 4.84
N VAL A 74 -2.78 -4.27 5.22
CA VAL A 74 -2.70 -3.68 6.56
C VAL A 74 -4.00 -3.97 7.31
N LYS A 75 -3.90 -4.67 8.44
CA LYS A 75 -5.03 -4.90 9.36
C LYS A 75 -5.19 -3.71 10.30
N VAL A 76 -6.39 -3.16 10.41
CA VAL A 76 -6.75 -2.05 11.30
C VAL A 76 -8.13 -2.31 11.89
N ASP A 77 -8.23 -2.39 13.22
CA ASP A 77 -9.52 -2.51 13.94
C ASP A 77 -10.46 -3.59 13.37
N GLY A 78 -9.91 -4.78 13.08
CA GLY A 78 -10.65 -5.91 12.52
C GLY A 78 -10.94 -5.84 11.02
N ARG A 79 -10.54 -4.77 10.34
CA ARG A 79 -10.70 -4.56 8.89
C ARG A 79 -9.37 -4.73 8.16
N CYS A 80 -9.42 -5.09 6.89
CA CYS A 80 -8.25 -5.17 6.03
C CYS A 80 -8.23 -4.04 5.02
N LEU A 81 -7.09 -3.38 4.91
CA LEU A 81 -6.84 -2.29 3.98
C LEU A 81 -5.76 -2.71 3.00
N SER A 82 -5.96 -2.43 1.71
CA SER A 82 -4.88 -2.53 0.73
C SER A 82 -3.86 -1.41 0.96
N GLY A 83 -2.58 -1.78 0.97
CA GLY A 83 -1.47 -0.83 1.01
C GLY A 83 -1.33 -0.01 -0.28
N PHE A 84 -2.04 -0.37 -1.33
CA PHE A 84 -2.10 0.38 -2.59
C PHE A 84 -3.12 1.52 -2.50
N ILE A 85 -2.74 2.70 -2.99
CA ILE A 85 -3.68 3.81 -3.16
C ILE A 85 -3.62 4.34 -4.60
N ALA A 86 -4.80 4.59 -5.17
CA ALA A 86 -4.92 5.32 -6.43
C ALA A 86 -4.72 6.80 -6.16
N LYS A 87 -3.68 7.39 -6.75
CA LYS A 87 -3.49 8.85 -6.72
C LYS A 87 -3.58 9.43 -8.13
N ARG A 88 -4.52 10.36 -8.33
CA ARG A 88 -4.61 11.16 -9.57
C ARG A 88 -3.42 12.13 -9.63
N GLY A 89 -2.97 12.44 -10.85
CA GLY A 89 -1.89 13.41 -11.07
C GLY A 89 -0.48 12.94 -10.71
N MET A 90 -0.23 11.63 -10.58
CA MET A 90 1.14 11.10 -10.47
C MET A 90 1.83 11.08 -11.83
N THR A 91 2.18 12.26 -12.32
CA THR A 91 2.95 12.47 -13.54
C THR A 91 4.06 13.46 -13.28
N ARG A 92 5.28 13.13 -13.71
CA ARG A 92 6.44 14.04 -13.71
C ARG A 92 7.05 13.94 -15.10
N ASP A 93 7.30 15.09 -15.73
CA ASP A 93 7.87 15.17 -17.09
C ASP A 93 7.07 14.34 -18.12
N GLY A 94 5.74 14.35 -18.00
CA GLY A 94 4.83 13.57 -18.85
C GLY A 94 4.76 12.07 -18.54
N GLN A 95 5.65 11.53 -17.70
CA GLN A 95 5.70 10.12 -17.35
C GLN A 95 4.96 9.82 -16.04
N ARG A 96 4.21 8.71 -16.01
CA ARG A 96 3.56 8.21 -14.80
C ARG A 96 4.60 7.52 -13.92
N PHE A 97 4.67 7.91 -12.65
CA PHE A 97 5.59 7.30 -11.69
C PHE A 97 4.85 6.64 -10.53
N TRP A 98 5.56 5.73 -9.86
CA TRP A 98 5.09 5.01 -8.69
C TRP A 98 5.80 5.58 -7.46
N ARG A 99 5.12 5.62 -6.32
CA ARG A 99 5.75 5.94 -5.03
C ARG A 99 5.71 4.70 -4.16
N LEU A 100 6.87 4.08 -3.99
CA LEU A 100 7.06 2.93 -3.10
C LEU A 100 7.31 3.48 -1.68
N GLY A 101 6.31 3.35 -0.80
CA GLY A 101 6.42 3.77 0.61
C GLY A 101 6.63 2.58 1.54
N ASN A 102 6.33 2.76 2.83
CA ASN A 102 6.73 1.80 3.87
C ASN A 102 6.13 0.39 3.70
N VAL A 103 5.05 0.23 2.94
CA VAL A 103 4.51 -1.10 2.60
C VAL A 103 5.51 -1.90 1.77
N PHE A 104 6.09 -1.28 0.73
CA PHE A 104 7.10 -1.92 -0.09
C PHE A 104 8.38 -2.18 0.72
N MET A 105 8.79 -1.22 1.55
CA MET A 105 9.99 -1.35 2.40
C MET A 105 9.82 -2.36 3.55
N ARG A 106 8.61 -2.87 3.82
CA ARG A 106 8.42 -3.99 4.76
C ARG A 106 8.78 -5.33 4.11
N GLY A 107 8.45 -5.51 2.84
CA GLY A 107 8.77 -6.74 2.10
C GLY A 107 10.23 -6.79 1.65
N PHE A 108 10.93 -5.65 1.59
CA PHE A 108 12.30 -5.56 1.09
C PHE A 108 13.19 -4.66 1.94
N TYR A 109 14.37 -5.18 2.29
CA TYR A 109 15.45 -4.33 2.74
C TYR A 109 15.85 -3.36 1.63
N THR A 110 16.00 -2.08 1.96
CA THR A 110 16.30 -1.02 0.99
C THR A 110 17.58 -0.28 1.40
N GLN A 111 18.60 -0.32 0.54
CA GLN A 111 19.85 0.41 0.73
C GLN A 111 19.84 1.69 -0.11
N PHE A 112 20.08 2.84 0.53
CA PHE A 112 20.26 4.13 -0.15
C PHE A 112 21.76 4.45 -0.25
N ASP A 113 22.36 4.15 -1.39
CA ASP A 113 23.78 4.40 -1.64
C ASP A 113 23.95 5.74 -2.37
N LYS A 114 24.10 6.81 -1.58
CA LYS A 114 24.28 8.17 -2.10
C LYS A 114 25.59 8.32 -2.86
N GLY A 115 26.66 7.66 -2.41
CA GLY A 115 28.00 7.76 -3.02
C GLY A 115 27.98 7.27 -4.46
N ASN A 116 27.32 6.14 -4.71
CA ASN A 116 27.17 5.58 -6.05
C ASN A 116 25.85 5.96 -6.74
N ARG A 117 25.06 6.87 -6.15
CA ARG A 117 23.76 7.35 -6.67
C ARG A 117 22.80 6.21 -7.06
N ARG A 118 22.70 5.17 -6.23
CA ARG A 118 21.87 3.98 -6.49
C ARG A 118 21.04 3.58 -5.29
N ILE A 119 19.99 2.81 -5.56
CA ILE A 119 19.16 2.17 -4.54
C ILE A 119 19.21 0.66 -4.77
N GLY A 120 19.47 -0.10 -3.71
CA GLY A 120 19.50 -1.56 -3.71
C GLY A 120 18.31 -2.14 -2.94
N PHE A 121 17.80 -3.28 -3.39
CA PHE A 121 16.72 -4.01 -2.73
C PHE A 121 17.16 -5.46 -2.48
N ALA A 122 16.82 -6.00 -1.32
CA ALA A 122 17.06 -7.41 -0.98
C ALA A 122 15.86 -8.00 -0.25
N LYS A 123 15.58 -9.29 -0.48
CA LYS A 123 14.59 -10.02 0.31
C LYS A 123 15.13 -10.26 1.73
N PRO A 124 14.34 -10.00 2.79
CA PRO A 124 14.72 -10.40 4.13
C PRO A 124 14.76 -11.93 4.22
N THR A 125 15.84 -12.46 4.78
CA THR A 125 15.93 -13.86 5.23
C THR A 125 15.45 -13.91 6.67
N TYR A 126 14.40 -14.68 6.94
CA TYR A 126 13.91 -14.96 8.29
C TYR A 126 14.36 -16.35 8.74
#